data_AF-A0A268ACI3-F1
#
_entry.id   AF-A0A268ACI3-F1
#
_cell.length_a   1.000
_cell.length_b   1.000
_cell.length_c   1.000
_cell.angle_alpha   90.00
_cell.angle_beta   90.00
_cell.angle_gamma   90.00
#
_symmetry.space_group_name_H-M   'P 1'
#
loop_
_entity.id
_entity.type
_entity.pdbx_description
1 polymer ?
#
loop_
_entity_poly.entity_id
_entity_poly.type
_entity_poly.pdbx_seq_one_letter_code
_entity_poly.pdbx_strand_id
1 'polypeptide(L)'
;MLLPDPSSMLTEFQREIYALQAASSIYTLENRIPHITIANHLNPGQQSAVQHLAQQRLDPFSGTLSKIALIQITEHAVIELQVYSL
;
A
#
# COMPACT_ATOMS: atom_id res chain seq x y z
N MET A 1 1.43 -16.51 -1.95
CA MET A 1 1.17 -15.06 -2.06
C MET A 1 2.52 -14.39 -2.25
N LEU A 2 2.67 -13.53 -3.25
CA LEU A 2 3.92 -12.81 -3.45
C LEU A 2 3.92 -11.64 -2.50
N LEU A 3 4.89 -11.64 -1.60
CA LEU A 3 5.06 -10.58 -0.63
C LEU A 3 6.28 -9.77 -1.05
N PRO A 4 6.19 -8.42 -1.01
CA PRO A 4 7.37 -7.61 -1.23
C PRO A 4 8.38 -7.85 -0.10
N ASP A 5 9.64 -7.57 -0.40
CA ASP A 5 10.74 -7.55 0.56
C ASP A 5 11.07 -6.08 0.91
N PRO A 6 10.38 -5.48 1.90
CA PRO A 6 10.56 -4.08 2.25
C PRO A 6 11.93 -3.85 2.92
N SER A 7 12.56 -2.71 2.64
CA SER A 7 13.75 -2.32 3.36
C SER A 7 13.46 -2.03 4.85
N SER A 8 14.49 -2.11 5.68
CA SER A 8 14.41 -1.69 7.10
C SER A 8 13.93 -0.23 7.22
N MET A 9 14.42 0.63 6.33
CA MET A 9 14.04 2.04 6.26
C MET A 9 12.53 2.23 6.00
N LEU A 10 11.93 1.46 5.09
CA LEU A 10 10.49 1.51 4.85
C LEU A 10 9.70 1.05 6.08
N THR A 11 10.21 0.03 6.78
CA THR A 11 9.61 -0.49 8.00
C THR A 11 9.69 0.53 9.14
N GLU A 12 10.81 1.24 9.29
CA GLU A 12 10.98 2.32 10.28
C GLU A 12 10.07 3.50 9.98
N PHE A 13 10.03 3.94 8.72
CA PHE A 13 9.16 5.02 8.27
C PHE A 13 7.67 4.73 8.57
N GLN A 14 7.22 3.48 8.39
CA GLN A 14 5.88 3.06 8.78
C GLN A 14 5.63 3.21 10.30
N ARG A 15 6.61 2.86 11.15
CA ARG A 15 6.48 3.00 12.61
C ARG A 15 6.35 4.46 13.01
N GLU A 16 7.11 5.36 12.37
CA GLU A 16 7.02 6.80 12.59
C GLU A 16 5.63 7.33 12.24
N ILE A 17 5.09 6.99 11.06
CA ILE A 17 3.72 7.35 10.68
C ILE A 17 2.70 6.82 11.71
N TYR A 18 2.84 5.56 12.12
CA TYR A 18 1.92 4.95 13.08
C TYR A 18 1.95 5.66 14.44
N ALA A 19 3.12 6.06 14.93
CA ALA A 19 3.26 6.81 16.18
C ALA A 19 2.57 8.19 16.13
N LEU A 20 2.40 8.77 14.93
CA LEU A 20 1.69 10.03 14.72
C LEU A 20 0.16 9.84 14.61
N GLN A 21 -0.34 8.62 14.42
CA GLN A 21 -1.79 8.38 14.30
C GLN A 21 -2.48 8.38 15.66
N ALA A 22 -3.55 9.16 15.80
CA ALA A 22 -4.40 9.16 16.98
C ALA A 22 -5.23 7.86 17.07
N ALA A 23 -4.83 6.95 17.98
CA ALA A 23 -5.54 5.84 18.65
C ALA A 23 -6.59 4.95 17.93
N SER A 24 -6.91 5.16 16.65
CA SER A 24 -8.11 4.59 15.99
C SER A 24 -7.83 3.99 14.62
N SER A 25 -6.56 3.75 14.28
CA SER A 25 -6.22 3.05 13.04
C SER A 25 -6.62 1.58 13.15
N ILE A 26 -7.48 1.12 12.23
CA ILE A 26 -7.77 -0.32 12.05
C ILE A 26 -6.55 -1.10 11.54
N TYR A 27 -5.48 -0.40 11.13
CA TYR A 27 -4.24 -0.98 10.66
C TYR A 27 -3.21 -1.01 11.80
N THR A 28 -3.20 -2.08 12.59
CA THR A 28 -2.16 -2.32 13.58
C THR A 28 -0.83 -2.64 12.89
N LEU A 29 0.30 -2.28 13.52
CA LEU A 29 1.64 -2.52 12.97
C LEU A 29 1.88 -4.00 12.63
N GLU A 30 1.36 -4.91 13.44
CA GLU A 30 1.57 -6.36 13.32
C GLU A 30 0.85 -6.99 12.12
N ASN A 31 -0.26 -6.39 11.66
CA ASN A 31 -1.08 -6.94 10.57
C ASN A 31 -0.83 -6.24 9.23
N ARG A 32 0.08 -5.25 9.18
CA ARG A 32 0.32 -4.46 7.98
C ARG A 32 1.45 -5.05 7.16
N ILE A 33 1.06 -5.67 6.05
CA ILE A 33 1.97 -6.15 5.01
C ILE A 33 2.12 -5.02 3.97
N PRO A 34 3.34 -4.49 3.71
CA PRO A 34 3.55 -3.58 2.60
C PRO A 34 3.07 -4.22 1.29
N HIS A 35 2.32 -3.48 0.48
CA HIS A 35 1.83 -3.98 -0.80
C HIS A 35 1.51 -2.81 -1.73
N ILE A 36 1.45 -3.10 -3.03
CA ILE A 36 0.92 -2.20 -4.04
C ILE A 36 -0.35 -2.85 -4.58
N THR A 37 -1.49 -2.19 -4.39
CA THR A 37 -2.75 -2.66 -4.96
C THR A 37 -2.76 -2.39 -6.46
N ILE A 38 -2.82 -3.46 -7.27
CA ILE A 38 -2.89 -3.39 -8.74
C ILE A 38 -4.34 -3.45 -9.23
N ALA A 39 -5.24 -4.08 -8.46
CA ALA A 39 -6.67 -4.15 -8.74
C ALA A 39 -7.47 -4.36 -7.43
N ASN A 40 -8.69 -3.82 -7.36
CA ASN A 40 -9.62 -3.94 -6.23
C ASN A 40 -11.08 -4.11 -6.73
N HIS A 41 -12.02 -4.40 -5.81
CA HIS A 41 -13.45 -4.58 -6.10
C HIS A 41 -13.77 -5.64 -7.17
N LEU A 42 -13.00 -6.73 -7.17
CA LEU A 42 -13.15 -7.82 -8.13
C LEU A 42 -14.15 -8.87 -7.63
N ASN A 43 -14.95 -9.41 -8.54
CA ASN A 43 -15.67 -10.64 -8.27
C ASN A 43 -14.70 -11.85 -8.31
N PRO A 44 -15.10 -13.04 -7.81
CA PRO A 44 -14.20 -14.19 -7.72
C PRO A 44 -13.56 -14.60 -9.06
N GLY A 45 -14.32 -14.57 -10.16
CA GLY A 45 -13.80 -14.92 -11.49
C GLY A 45 -12.76 -13.91 -11.99
N GLN A 46 -12.99 -12.62 -11.77
CA GLN A 46 -12.03 -11.56 -12.09
C GLN A 46 -10.78 -11.66 -11.24
N GLN A 47 -10.92 -11.95 -9.94
CA GLN A 47 -9.80 -12.14 -9.03
C GLN A 47 -8.88 -13.27 -9.51
N SER A 48 -9.45 -14.42 -9.89
CA SER A 48 -8.67 -15.55 -10.43
C SER A 48 -7.95 -15.18 -11.72
N ALA A 49 -8.62 -14.47 -12.64
CA ALA A 49 -8.00 -14.03 -13.90
C ALA A 49 -6.83 -13.06 -13.67
N VAL A 50 -6.99 -12.07 -12.79
CA VAL A 50 -5.94 -11.11 -12.44
C VAL A 50 -4.76 -11.80 -11.74
N GLN A 51 -5.02 -12.73 -10.82
CA GLN A 51 -3.96 -13.49 -10.16
C GLN A 51 -3.17 -14.34 -11.16
N HIS A 52 -3.85 -15.00 -12.09
CA HIS A 52 -3.20 -15.78 -13.15
C HIS A 52 -2.33 -14.89 -14.04
N LEU A 53 -2.84 -13.73 -14.48
CA LEU A 53 -2.07 -12.78 -15.28
C LEU A 53 -0.85 -12.24 -14.53
N ALA A 54 -1.02 -11.91 -13.24
CA ALA A 54 0.07 -11.43 -12.40
C ALA A 54 1.17 -12.50 -12.29
N GLN A 55 0.81 -13.76 -12.03
CA GLN A 55 1.76 -14.89 -11.95
C GLN A 55 2.63 -15.04 -13.21
N GLN A 56 2.07 -14.74 -14.38
CA GLN A 56 2.79 -14.84 -15.66
C GLN A 56 3.76 -13.68 -15.93
N ARG A 57 3.60 -12.53 -15.24
CA ARG A 57 4.33 -11.28 -15.53
C ARG A 57 5.37 -10.92 -14.49
N LEU A 58 5.57 -11.72 -13.45
CA LEU A 58 6.46 -11.38 -12.35
C LEU A 58 7.91 -11.68 -12.69
N ASP A 59 8.49 -10.81 -13.50
CA ASP A 59 9.88 -10.49 -13.23
C ASP A 59 9.91 -9.70 -11.92
N PRO A 60 10.77 -10.09 -10.94
CA PRO A 60 10.92 -9.33 -9.73
C PRO A 60 11.36 -7.90 -10.09
N PHE A 61 10.58 -6.92 -9.66
CA PHE A 61 10.90 -5.51 -9.85
C PHE A 61 11.26 -4.89 -8.49
N SER A 62 12.21 -3.97 -8.53
CA SER A 62 12.54 -3.11 -7.39
C SER A 62 12.07 -1.68 -7.68
N GLY A 63 11.76 -0.95 -6.62
CA GLY A 63 11.32 0.44 -6.72
C GLY A 63 11.77 1.25 -5.52
N THR A 64 11.95 2.55 -5.73
CA THR A 64 12.29 3.51 -4.69
C THR A 64 11.11 4.45 -4.48
N LEU A 65 10.67 4.59 -3.23
CA LEU A 65 9.72 5.64 -2.86
C LEU A 65 10.47 6.97 -2.85
N SER A 66 10.03 7.90 -3.69
CA SER A 66 10.65 9.23 -3.82
C SER A 66 9.76 10.37 -3.32
N LYS A 67 8.48 10.08 -3.09
CA LYS A 67 7.47 11.06 -2.67
C LYS A 67 6.43 10.40 -1.80
N ILE A 68 5.77 11.22 -0.98
CA ILE A 68 4.65 10.85 -0.13
C ILE A 68 3.50 11.79 -0.42
N ALA A 69 2.28 11.25 -0.39
CA ALA A 69 1.07 12.05 -0.47
C ALA A 69 0.30 11.99 0.85
N LEU A 70 -0.11 13.14 1.37
CA LEU A 70 -1.17 13.25 2.37
C LEU A 70 -2.49 13.43 1.63
N ILE A 71 -3.42 12.51 1.85
CA ILE A 71 -4.72 12.50 1.18
C ILE A 71 -5.81 12.64 2.24
N GLN A 72 -6.61 13.68 2.13
CA GLN A 72 -7.82 13.82 2.93
C GLN A 72 -8.99 13.22 2.16
N ILE A 73 -9.67 12.25 2.77
CA ILE A 73 -10.82 11.57 2.20
C ILE A 73 -12.04 11.73 3.10
N THR A 74 -13.20 11.77 2.46
CA THR A 74 -14.51 11.57 3.09
C THR A 74 -15.04 10.19 2.68
N GLU A 75 -16.21 9.80 3.16
CA GLU A 75 -16.84 8.53 2.75
C GLU A 75 -17.05 8.40 1.23
N HIS A 76 -17.11 9.52 0.50
CA HIS A 76 -17.51 9.53 -0.92
C HIS A 76 -16.51 10.17 -1.87
N ALA A 77 -15.49 10.87 -1.36
CA ALA A 77 -14.56 11.61 -2.21
C ALA A 77 -13.20 11.88 -1.55
N VAL A 78 -12.17 11.98 -2.39
CA VAL A 78 -10.91 12.66 -2.06
C VAL A 78 -11.19 14.15 -2.07
N ILE A 79 -10.89 14.84 -0.97
CA ILE A 79 -11.14 16.27 -0.81
C ILE A 79 -9.86 17.10 -0.78
N GLU A 80 -8.71 16.49 -0.48
CA GLU A 80 -7.41 17.16 -0.56
C GLU A 80 -6.28 16.16 -0.88
N LEU A 81 -5.30 16.60 -1.66
CA LEU A 81 -4.08 15.86 -2.01
C LEU A 81 -2.88 16.80 -1.91
N GLN A 82 -1.97 16.54 -0.96
CA GLN A 82 -0.70 17.26 -0.81
C GLN A 82 0.46 16.27 -1.03
N VAL A 83 1.46 16.64 -1.83
CA VAL A 83 2.59 15.76 -2.18
C VAL A 83 3.91 16.37 -1.69
N TYR A 84 4.68 15.55 -0.98
CA TYR A 84 5.99 15.88 -0.41
C TYR A 84 7.07 15.01 -1.05
N SER A 85 8.25 15.58 -1.28
CA SER A 85 9.43 14.81 -1.67
C SER A 85 10.09 14.19 -0.44
N LEU A 86 10.68 13.00 -0.62
CA LEU A 86 11.49 12.28 0.37
C LEU A 86 12.97 12.59 0.23
#